data_AF-A0A7Y2MNB9-F1
#
_entry.id   AF-A0A7Y2MNB9-F1
#
_cell.length_a   1.000
_cell.length_b   1.000
_cell.length_c   1.000
_cell.angle_alpha   90.00
_cell.angle_beta   90.00
_cell.angle_gamma   90.00
#
_symmetry.space_group_name_H-M   'P 1'
#
loop_
_entity.id
_entity.type
_entity.pdbx_description
1 polymer ?
#
loop_
_entity_poly.entity_id
_entity_poly.type
_entity_poly.pdbx_seq_one_letter_code
_entity_poly.pdbx_strand_id
1 'polypeptide(L)'
;MSTKYVYTFGDGLAEGHQSMKNLLGGKGANLAQMNLIGLPVPPGFTISTEACNQYFQEGKNTVLETLKKQVYESVQEVEKITGKSFGDAGNPLLLSVRSGARVSMPGMMDTVLNLGMNDIVVEGLATKSNNPRFAWDSYRRFLEMFGNVVLD
;
A
#
# COMPACT_ATOMS: atom_id res chain seq x y z
N MET A 1 2.66 -2.05 25.92
CA MET A 1 3.05 -2.60 24.60
C MET A 1 2.34 -1.76 23.55
N SER A 2 3.03 -1.35 22.49
CA SER A 2 2.40 -0.59 21.38
C SER A 2 1.51 -1.54 20.57
N THR A 3 0.27 -1.16 20.27
CA THR A 3 -0.66 -1.99 19.48
C THR A 3 -0.17 -2.09 18.03
N LYS A 4 -0.16 -3.31 17.48
CA LYS A 4 0.23 -3.57 16.09
C LYS A 4 -0.98 -3.44 15.17
N TYR A 5 -0.84 -2.61 14.13
CA TYR A 5 -1.87 -2.37 13.13
C TYR A 5 -1.47 -2.75 11.72
N VAL A 6 -0.17 -2.79 11.41
CA VAL A 6 0.35 -3.05 10.06
C VAL A 6 1.00 -4.42 10.00
N TYR A 7 0.67 -5.18 8.96
CA TYR A 7 1.12 -6.56 8.76
C TYR A 7 1.76 -6.69 7.38
N THR A 8 3.05 -7.00 7.33
CA THR A 8 3.82 -7.08 6.08
C THR A 8 3.67 -8.44 5.38
N PHE A 9 3.91 -8.45 4.07
CA PHE A 9 4.06 -9.65 3.24
C PHE A 9 5.04 -9.37 2.09
N GLY A 10 5.85 -10.35 1.72
CA GLY A 10 6.81 -10.28 0.61
C GLY A 10 7.94 -11.29 0.77
N ASP A 11 8.65 -11.59 -0.31
CA ASP A 11 9.84 -12.47 -0.31
C ASP A 11 9.62 -13.83 0.41
N GLY A 12 8.43 -14.42 0.24
CA GLY A 12 8.06 -15.69 0.89
C GLY A 12 7.74 -15.58 2.39
N LEU A 13 7.83 -14.39 3.01
CA LEU A 13 7.51 -14.13 4.40
C LEU A 13 6.24 -13.28 4.55
N ALA A 14 5.35 -13.63 5.48
CA ALA A 14 4.19 -12.79 5.81
C ALA A 14 3.87 -12.84 7.30
N GLU A 15 3.44 -11.70 7.84
CA GLU A 15 2.99 -11.57 9.23
C GLU A 15 1.50 -11.94 9.40
N GLY A 16 0.82 -12.20 8.29
CA GLY A 16 -0.57 -12.62 8.22
C GLY A 16 -0.75 -14.02 7.63
N HIS A 17 -1.95 -14.57 7.74
CA HIS A 17 -2.33 -15.83 7.07
C HIS A 17 -3.85 -15.90 6.83
N GLN A 18 -4.31 -16.92 6.10
CA GLN A 18 -5.70 -17.04 5.64
C GLN A 18 -6.76 -16.98 6.77
N SER A 19 -6.47 -17.45 7.99
CA SER A 19 -7.44 -17.38 9.10
C SER A 19 -7.57 -15.99 9.72
N MET A 20 -6.70 -15.02 9.38
CA MET A 20 -6.77 -13.63 9.86
C MET A 20 -7.70 -12.73 9.04
N LYS A 21 -8.66 -13.28 8.29
CA LYS A 21 -9.62 -12.53 7.46
C LYS A 21 -10.40 -11.45 8.21
N ASN A 22 -10.67 -11.66 9.50
CA ASN A 22 -11.37 -10.66 10.32
C ASN A 22 -10.50 -9.43 10.58
N LEU A 23 -9.18 -9.64 10.71
CA LEU A 23 -8.20 -8.61 11.04
C LEU A 23 -7.60 -7.94 9.79
N LEU A 24 -7.31 -8.70 8.74
CA LEU A 24 -6.63 -8.22 7.52
C LEU A 24 -7.58 -8.01 6.33
N GLY A 25 -8.87 -8.31 6.52
CA GLY A 25 -9.82 -8.41 5.41
C GLY A 25 -9.55 -9.61 4.51
N GLY A 26 -10.46 -9.85 3.55
CA GLY A 26 -10.34 -10.97 2.62
C GLY A 26 -9.13 -10.85 1.69
N LYS A 27 -8.83 -9.64 1.19
CA LYS A 27 -7.71 -9.39 0.28
C LYS A 27 -6.36 -9.52 0.99
N GLY A 28 -6.18 -8.87 2.14
CA GLY A 28 -4.93 -8.89 2.89
C GLY A 28 -4.56 -10.31 3.36
N ALA A 29 -5.54 -11.04 3.92
CA ALA A 29 -5.32 -12.43 4.33
C ALA A 29 -4.96 -13.35 3.15
N ASN A 30 -5.56 -13.14 1.98
CA ASN A 30 -5.23 -13.92 0.78
C ASN A 30 -3.84 -13.56 0.22
N LEU A 31 -3.46 -12.27 0.19
CA LEU A 31 -2.12 -11.86 -0.25
C LEU A 31 -1.02 -12.47 0.63
N ALA A 32 -1.22 -12.44 1.95
CA ALA A 32 -0.32 -13.07 2.89
C ALA A 32 -0.23 -14.59 2.65
N GLN A 33 -1.38 -15.26 2.47
CA GLN A 33 -1.42 -16.70 2.18
C GLN A 33 -0.72 -17.04 0.86
N MET A 34 -0.96 -16.27 -0.21
CA MET A 34 -0.34 -16.47 -1.52
C MET A 34 1.18 -16.34 -1.43
N ASN A 35 1.67 -15.38 -0.65
CA ASN A 35 3.11 -15.22 -0.42
C ASN A 35 3.71 -16.40 0.36
N LEU A 36 3.04 -16.88 1.42
CA LEU A 36 3.50 -18.03 2.21
C LEU A 36 3.55 -19.35 1.44
N ILE A 37 2.70 -19.54 0.43
CA ILE A 37 2.72 -20.72 -0.44
C ILE A 37 3.67 -20.57 -1.64
N GLY A 38 4.47 -19.49 -1.68
CA GLY A 38 5.50 -19.28 -2.69
C GLY A 38 5.01 -18.74 -4.04
N LEU A 39 3.80 -18.17 -4.11
CA LEU A 39 3.39 -17.46 -5.33
C LEU A 39 4.12 -16.12 -5.43
N PRO A 40 4.46 -15.66 -6.65
CA PRO A 40 5.15 -14.38 -6.85
C PRO A 40 4.19 -13.21 -6.60
N VAL A 41 4.07 -12.81 -5.33
CA VAL A 41 3.28 -11.67 -4.89
C VAL A 41 4.23 -10.47 -4.71
N PRO A 42 3.98 -9.31 -5.33
CA PRO A 42 4.73 -8.10 -5.04
C PRO A 42 4.67 -7.76 -3.54
N PRO A 43 5.81 -7.40 -2.91
CA PRO A 43 5.85 -7.10 -1.48
C PRO A 43 4.96 -5.91 -1.13
N GLY A 44 4.40 -5.93 0.08
CA GLY A 44 3.49 -4.92 0.58
C GLY A 44 3.14 -5.13 2.04
N PHE A 45 2.08 -4.44 2.48
CA PHE A 45 1.57 -4.57 3.82
C PHE A 45 0.06 -4.30 3.86
N THR A 46 -0.58 -4.80 4.91
CA THR A 46 -2.00 -4.60 5.19
C THR A 46 -2.17 -3.82 6.48
N ILE A 47 -2.96 -2.76 6.43
CA ILE A 47 -3.44 -2.05 7.63
C ILE A 47 -4.70 -2.78 8.11
N SER A 48 -4.70 -3.21 9.38
CA SER A 48 -5.77 -4.01 9.97
C SER A 48 -7.11 -3.28 10.05
N THR A 49 -8.19 -4.06 10.12
CA THR A 49 -9.54 -3.58 10.40
C THR A 49 -9.67 -2.96 11.78
N GLU A 50 -8.84 -3.37 12.75
CA GLU A 50 -8.79 -2.78 14.09
C GLU A 50 -8.33 -1.32 14.04
N ALA A 51 -7.32 -0.99 13.22
CA ALA A 51 -6.91 0.39 13.02
C ALA A 51 -8.05 1.24 12.44
N CYS A 52 -8.84 0.66 11.53
CA CYS A 52 -10.03 1.32 10.97
C CYS A 52 -11.08 1.57 12.06
N ASN A 53 -11.40 0.56 12.87
CA ASN A 53 -12.37 0.71 13.96
C ASN A 53 -11.93 1.80 14.95
N GLN A 54 -10.66 1.80 15.36
CA GLN A 54 -10.15 2.80 16.29
C GLN A 54 -10.14 4.20 15.67
N TYR A 55 -9.84 4.33 14.38
CA TYR A 55 -9.91 5.60 13.66
C TYR A 55 -11.32 6.21 13.77
N PHE A 56 -12.36 5.39 13.65
CA PHE A 56 -13.75 5.83 13.78
C PHE A 56 -14.21 6.05 15.23
N GLN A 57 -13.68 5.29 16.19
CA GLN A 57 -14.08 5.38 17.61
C GLN A 57 -13.40 6.53 18.35
N GLU A 58 -12.09 6.69 18.17
CA GLU A 58 -11.25 7.61 18.94
C GLU A 58 -10.84 8.86 18.13
N GLY A 59 -11.19 8.88 16.85
CA GLY A 59 -10.87 9.95 15.92
C GLY A 59 -9.47 9.82 15.30
N LYS A 60 -9.30 10.52 14.18
CA LYS A 60 -8.13 10.48 13.30
C LYS A 60 -6.79 10.70 14.02
N ASN A 61 -6.72 11.70 14.90
CA ASN A 61 -5.46 12.14 15.51
C ASN A 61 -4.88 11.11 16.47
N THR A 62 -5.73 10.34 17.15
CA THR A 62 -5.33 9.35 18.16
C THR A 62 -4.61 8.17 17.53
N VAL A 63 -5.06 7.72 16.36
CA VAL A 63 -4.51 6.54 15.67
C VAL A 63 -3.32 6.89 14.78
N LEU A 64 -3.29 8.12 14.25
CA LEU A 64 -2.29 8.55 13.27
C LEU A 64 -0.86 8.41 13.76
N GLU A 65 -0.54 8.80 15.00
CA GLU A 65 0.85 8.75 15.48
C GLU A 65 1.40 7.32 15.50
N THR A 66 0.62 6.37 16.03
CA THR A 66 1.04 4.96 16.11
C THR A 66 1.04 4.31 14.73
N LEU A 67 0.03 4.60 13.90
CA LEU A 67 -0.09 4.03 12.55
C LEU A 67 0.99 4.56 11.61
N LYS A 68 1.30 5.86 11.67
CA LYS A 68 2.28 6.52 10.80
C LYS A 68 3.66 5.89 10.93
N LYS A 69 4.10 5.63 12.17
CA LYS A 69 5.38 4.93 12.42
C LYS A 69 5.40 3.55 11.75
N GLN A 70 4.37 2.73 11.99
CA GLN A 70 4.31 1.37 11.45
C GLN A 70 4.22 1.35 9.92
N VAL A 71 3.51 2.31 9.31
CA VAL A 71 3.43 2.46 7.86
C VAL A 71 4.80 2.81 7.28
N TYR A 72 5.53 3.77 7.86
CA TYR A 72 6.87 4.10 7.37
C TYR A 72 7.85 2.93 7.49
N GLU A 73 7.85 2.22 8.62
CA GLU A 73 8.66 1.02 8.81
C GLU A 73 8.32 -0.06 7.77
N SER A 74 7.03 -0.22 7.45
CA SER A 74 6.58 -1.18 6.43
C SER A 74 6.94 -0.75 5.01
N VAL A 75 6.89 0.54 4.69
CA VAL A 75 7.39 1.07 3.41
C VAL A 75 8.88 0.79 3.28
N GLN A 76 9.67 1.03 4.32
CA GLN A 76 11.11 0.73 4.32
C GLN A 76 11.40 -0.75 4.09
N GLU A 77 10.56 -1.65 4.61
CA GLU A 77 10.71 -3.08 4.35
C GLU A 77 10.43 -3.42 2.88
N VAL A 78 9.41 -2.81 2.27
CA VAL A 78 9.13 -2.94 0.84
C VAL A 78 10.29 -2.37 0.00
N GLU A 79 10.87 -1.25 0.41
CA GLU A 79 12.05 -0.66 -0.23
C GLU A 79 13.23 -1.64 -0.22
N LYS A 80 13.54 -2.26 0.93
CA LYS A 80 14.62 -3.26 1.06
C LYS A 80 14.40 -4.47 0.15
N ILE A 81 13.19 -5.04 0.16
CA ILE A 81 12.86 -6.24 -0.64
C ILE A 81 12.94 -5.92 -2.15
N THR A 82 12.44 -4.77 -2.57
CA THR A 82 12.40 -4.39 -3.99
C THR A 82 13.70 -3.76 -4.50
N GLY A 83 14.56 -3.30 -3.60
CA GLY A 83 15.73 -2.49 -3.90
C GLY A 83 15.39 -1.10 -4.47
N LYS A 84 14.14 -0.63 -4.30
CA LYS A 84 13.64 0.68 -4.78
C LYS A 84 13.39 1.63 -3.61
N SER A 85 13.25 2.92 -3.88
CA SER A 85 13.00 3.93 -2.85
C SER A 85 11.80 4.82 -3.15
N PHE A 86 10.95 5.07 -2.16
CA PHE A 86 9.74 5.87 -2.25
C PHE A 86 10.10 7.35 -2.39
N GLY A 87 9.71 7.94 -3.52
CA GLY A 87 10.05 9.32 -3.87
C GLY A 87 11.43 9.50 -4.52
N ASP A 88 12.19 8.43 -4.76
CA ASP A 88 13.47 8.51 -5.48
C ASP A 88 13.28 8.63 -7.00
N ALA A 89 14.06 9.50 -7.64
CA ALA A 89 14.06 9.69 -9.08
C ALA A 89 14.78 8.57 -9.83
N GLY A 90 15.86 8.03 -9.27
CA GLY A 90 16.70 7.04 -9.96
C GLY A 90 16.07 5.66 -10.02
N ASN A 91 15.46 5.23 -8.92
CA ASN A 91 14.84 3.93 -8.75
C ASN A 91 13.54 4.01 -7.93
N PRO A 92 12.47 4.61 -8.50
CA PRO A 92 11.24 4.90 -7.77
C PRO A 92 10.49 3.64 -7.33
N LEU A 93 10.11 3.61 -6.06
CA LEU A 93 9.06 2.75 -5.53
C LEU A 93 7.70 3.45 -5.69
N LEU A 94 6.77 2.77 -6.37
CA LEU A 94 5.38 3.19 -6.49
C LEU A 94 4.48 2.17 -5.80
N LEU A 95 3.44 2.65 -5.13
CA LEU A 95 2.51 1.83 -4.35
C LEU A 95 1.11 1.83 -4.97
N SER A 96 0.38 0.74 -4.76
CA SER A 96 -1.06 0.68 -4.97
C SER A 96 -1.77 0.61 -3.63
N VAL A 97 -2.77 1.46 -3.40
CA VAL A 97 -3.61 1.45 -2.19
C VAL A 97 -4.96 0.85 -2.55
N ARG A 98 -5.35 -0.21 -1.85
CA ARG A 98 -6.54 -1.00 -2.15
C ARG A 98 -7.35 -1.25 -0.88
N SER A 99 -8.63 -0.90 -0.91
CA SER A 99 -9.56 -1.23 0.16
C SER A 99 -9.80 -2.74 0.26
N GLY A 100 -9.93 -3.25 1.48
CA GLY A 100 -10.15 -4.67 1.76
C GLY A 100 -10.91 -4.87 3.07
N ALA A 101 -12.21 -5.14 2.98
CA ALA A 101 -13.02 -5.51 4.14
C ALA A 101 -13.03 -7.03 4.38
N ARG A 102 -13.57 -7.44 5.54
CA ARG A 102 -13.83 -8.85 5.88
C ARG A 102 -14.74 -9.52 4.84
N VAL A 103 -15.75 -8.80 4.38
CA VAL A 103 -16.71 -9.22 3.35
C VAL A 103 -16.68 -8.17 2.24
N SER A 104 -16.85 -8.58 0.99
CA SER A 104 -16.94 -7.64 -0.12
C SER A 104 -18.15 -6.71 0.08
N MET A 105 -17.91 -5.41 0.13
CA MET A 105 -18.95 -4.39 0.27
C MET A 105 -18.95 -3.48 -0.96
N PRO A 106 -20.11 -3.27 -1.62
CA PRO A 106 -20.29 -2.15 -2.55
C PRO A 106 -20.05 -0.82 -1.82
N GLY A 107 -19.42 0.16 -2.50
CA GLY A 107 -19.16 1.49 -1.93
C GLY A 107 -17.86 1.62 -1.12
N MET A 108 -16.95 0.64 -1.18
CA MET A 108 -15.59 0.82 -0.67
C MET A 108 -14.77 1.73 -1.59
N MET A 109 -13.80 2.44 -1.02
CA MET A 109 -12.85 3.28 -1.75
C MET A 109 -12.25 2.54 -2.94
N ASP A 110 -12.25 3.19 -4.10
CA ASP A 110 -11.63 2.69 -5.32
C ASP A 110 -10.12 2.50 -5.15
N THR A 111 -9.53 1.68 -6.01
CA THR A 111 -8.09 1.43 -5.98
C THR A 111 -7.32 2.64 -6.52
N VAL A 112 -6.36 3.14 -5.76
CA VAL A 112 -5.40 4.15 -6.21
C VAL A 112 -4.11 3.45 -6.63
N LEU A 113 -3.72 3.61 -7.89
CA LEU A 113 -2.44 3.10 -8.41
C LEU A 113 -1.42 4.24 -8.51
N ASN A 114 -0.13 3.89 -8.63
CA ASN A 114 0.99 4.81 -8.87
C ASN A 114 1.21 5.86 -7.75
N LEU A 115 0.82 5.55 -6.52
CA LEU A 115 1.09 6.42 -5.38
C LEU A 115 2.60 6.52 -5.15
N GLY A 116 3.11 7.75 -5.06
CA GLY A 116 4.54 8.07 -5.04
C GLY A 116 5.01 8.87 -6.28
N MET A 117 4.17 8.99 -7.31
CA MET A 117 4.43 9.86 -8.45
C MET A 117 4.44 11.35 -8.07
N ASN A 118 5.41 12.08 -8.59
CA ASN A 118 5.56 13.53 -8.54
C ASN A 118 6.43 13.99 -9.74
N ASP A 119 6.63 15.30 -9.90
CA ASP A 119 7.39 15.89 -11.01
C ASP A 119 8.82 15.34 -11.16
N ILE A 120 9.47 14.99 -10.05
CA ILE A 120 10.83 14.44 -10.06
C ILE A 120 10.79 12.95 -10.42
N VAL A 121 9.86 12.20 -9.85
CA VAL A 121 9.71 10.75 -10.03
C VAL A 121 9.24 10.40 -11.45
N VAL A 122 8.38 11.20 -12.07
CA VAL A 122 7.89 10.95 -13.44
C VAL A 122 9.02 11.00 -14.46
N GLU A 123 9.95 11.95 -14.32
CA GLU A 123 11.14 12.06 -15.18
C GLU A 123 12.09 10.87 -15.00
N GLY A 124 12.26 10.46 -13.75
CA GLY A 124 12.99 9.25 -13.38
C GLY A 124 12.40 8.00 -14.02
N LEU A 125 11.08 7.84 -13.94
CA LEU A 125 10.36 6.72 -14.54
C LEU A 125 10.43 6.74 -16.07
N ALA A 126 10.32 7.92 -16.69
CA ALA A 126 10.43 8.10 -18.14
C ALA A 126 11.79 7.61 -18.64
N THR A 127 12.86 8.02 -17.96
CA THR A 127 14.24 7.63 -18.27
C THR A 127 14.44 6.14 -18.08
N LYS A 128 14.04 5.59 -16.92
CA LYS A 128 14.25 4.18 -16.58
C LYS A 128 13.46 3.21 -17.46
N SER A 129 12.25 3.59 -17.86
CA SER A 129 11.41 2.77 -18.75
C SER A 129 11.72 2.96 -20.24
N ASN A 130 12.58 3.94 -20.58
CA ASN A 130 12.79 4.42 -21.95
C ASN A 130 11.46 4.69 -22.68
N ASN A 131 10.47 5.20 -21.94
CA ASN A 131 9.11 5.41 -22.43
C ASN A 131 8.45 6.62 -21.73
N PRO A 132 8.76 7.85 -22.19
CA PRO A 132 8.19 9.06 -21.61
C PRO A 132 6.66 9.08 -21.65
N ARG A 133 6.05 8.59 -22.74
CA ARG A 133 4.59 8.52 -22.86
C ARG A 133 3.98 7.70 -21.72
N PHE A 134 4.54 6.54 -21.42
CA PHE A 134 4.06 5.68 -20.33
C PHE A 134 4.14 6.37 -18.96
N ALA A 135 5.27 7.03 -18.68
CA ALA A 135 5.47 7.70 -17.39
C ALA A 135 4.47 8.86 -17.20
N TRP A 136 4.35 9.73 -18.20
CA TRP A 136 3.42 10.86 -18.16
C TRP A 136 1.95 10.44 -18.20
N ASP A 137 1.60 9.37 -18.93
CA ASP A 137 0.24 8.79 -18.88
C ASP A 137 -0.09 8.23 -17.49
N SER A 138 0.89 7.57 -16.86
CA SER A 138 0.74 7.06 -15.50
C SER A 138 0.61 8.18 -14.49
N TYR A 139 1.34 9.30 -14.68
CA TYR A 139 1.30 10.44 -13.78
C TYR A 139 -0.04 11.20 -13.89
N ARG A 140 -0.53 11.51 -15.09
CA ARG A 140 -1.85 12.15 -15.25
C ARG A 140 -2.97 11.29 -14.66
N ARG A 141 -2.92 9.96 -14.84
CA ARG A 141 -3.91 9.03 -14.27
C ARG A 141 -3.83 8.98 -12.76
N PHE A 142 -2.62 9.05 -12.19
CA PHE A 142 -2.45 9.16 -10.74
C PHE A 142 -3.11 10.43 -10.20
N LEU A 143 -2.87 11.59 -10.82
CA LEU A 143 -3.48 12.85 -10.41
C LEU A 143 -5.01 12.78 -10.46
N GLU A 144 -5.57 12.22 -11.53
CA GLU A 144 -7.02 12.01 -11.68
C GLU A 144 -7.58 11.06 -10.61
N MET A 145 -7.00 9.87 -10.44
CA MET A 145 -7.44 8.89 -9.43
C MET A 145 -7.30 9.44 -8.01
N PHE A 146 -6.17 10.07 -7.70
CA PHE A 146 -5.91 10.59 -6.35
C PHE A 146 -6.83 11.77 -6.04
N GLY A 147 -7.05 12.68 -7.00
CA GLY A 147 -8.03 13.77 -6.85
C GLY A 147 -9.42 13.23 -6.55
N ASN A 148 -9.95 12.37 -7.42
CA ASN A 148 -11.33 11.88 -7.32
C ASN A 148 -11.58 10.93 -6.13
N VAL A 149 -10.57 10.17 -5.68
CA VAL A 149 -10.76 9.12 -4.65
C VAL A 149 -10.33 9.58 -3.26
N VAL A 150 -9.37 10.51 -3.17
CA VAL A 150 -8.76 10.91 -1.90
C VAL A 150 -9.10 12.36 -1.50
N LEU A 151 -9.32 13.26 -2.46
CA LEU A 151 -9.52 14.69 -2.19
C LEU A 151 -10.99 15.13 -2.30
N ASP A 152 -11.81 14.43 -3.07
CA ASP A 152 -13.27 14.62 -3.15
C ASP A 152 -14.00 14.01 -1.93
#